data_AF-A0A1F6NSD9-F1
#
_entry.id   AF-A0A1F6NSD9-F1
#
_cell.length_a   1.000
_cell.length_b   1.000
_cell.length_c   1.000
_cell.angle_alpha   90.00
_cell.angle_beta   90.00
_cell.angle_gamma   90.00
#
_symmetry.space_group_name_H-M   'P 1'
#
loop_
_entity.id
_entity.type
_entity.pdbx_description
1 polymer ?
#
loop_
_entity_poly.entity_id
_entity_poly.type
_entity_poly.pdbx_seq_one_letter_code
_entity_poly.pdbx_strand_id
1 'polypeptide(L)'
;MEFTGVREKTLVIIKPDAIQRGLLGQVTARFEQKGLKLVATKMAYLKQETLREHYAHIADKPFYPAVEKFMMSSPAVIQCWEGLDVVNTVRLITGITKAREAEAGSIRGDFAMSVACNVI
;
A
#
# COMPACT_ATOMS: atom_id res chain seq x y z
N MET A 1 -1.23 5.13 32.58
CA MET A 1 -0.55 4.36 31.52
C MET A 1 -0.26 5.31 30.38
N GLU A 2 1.01 5.59 30.09
CA GLU A 2 1.40 6.27 28.85
C GLU A 2 1.51 5.22 27.75
N PHE A 3 0.65 5.30 26.76
CA PHE A 3 0.72 4.42 25.59
C PHE A 3 1.72 4.99 24.59
N THR A 4 2.99 4.69 24.78
CA THR A 4 4.03 4.96 23.77
C THR A 4 3.69 4.18 22.49
N GLY A 5 3.66 4.87 21.34
CA GLY A 5 3.37 4.24 20.03
C GLY A 5 2.00 4.52 19.43
N VAL A 6 1.04 5.10 20.17
CA VAL A 6 -0.30 5.45 19.61
C VAL A 6 -0.21 6.50 18.48
N ARG A 7 0.90 7.25 18.42
CA ARG A 7 1.17 8.24 17.37
C ARG A 7 2.13 7.76 16.29
N GLU A 8 2.49 6.47 16.26
CA GLU A 8 3.25 5.92 15.14
C GLU A 8 2.44 6.08 13.85
N LYS A 9 3.13 6.36 12.74
CA LYS A 9 2.52 6.55 11.43
C LYS A 9 3.18 5.68 10.39
N THR A 10 2.38 5.19 9.45
CA THR A 10 2.89 4.50 8.27
C THR A 10 2.25 5.03 6.99
N LEU A 11 3.05 5.00 5.92
CA LEU A 11 2.61 5.27 4.56
C LEU A 11 1.97 4.02 3.97
N VAL A 12 0.83 4.18 3.31
CA VAL A 12 0.17 3.16 2.51
C VAL A 12 -0.10 3.74 1.12
N ILE A 13 0.21 2.98 0.07
CA ILE A 13 -0.05 3.39 -1.32
C ILE A 13 -0.97 2.34 -1.95
N ILE A 14 -2.22 2.71 -2.18
CA ILE A 14 -3.18 1.89 -2.92
C ILE A 14 -2.88 2.08 -4.41
N LYS A 15 -2.46 1.00 -5.05
CA LYS A 15 -1.83 0.99 -6.38
C LYS A 15 -2.85 1.15 -7.52
N PRO A 16 -2.39 1.49 -8.74
CA PRO A 16 -3.27 1.69 -9.89
C PRO A 16 -4.22 0.52 -10.17
N ASP A 17 -3.77 -0.73 -10.02
CA ASP A 17 -4.61 -1.91 -10.23
C ASP A 17 -5.79 -1.99 -9.25
N ALA A 18 -5.61 -1.57 -8.00
CA ALA A 18 -6.69 -1.48 -7.02
C ALA A 18 -7.70 -0.40 -7.39
N ILE A 19 -7.24 0.74 -7.89
CA ILE A 19 -8.10 1.85 -8.33
C ILE A 19 -8.94 1.43 -9.54
N GLN A 20 -8.30 0.85 -10.56
CA GLN A 20 -8.98 0.36 -11.77
C GLN A 20 -10.01 -0.73 -11.48
N ARG A 21 -9.81 -1.50 -10.40
CA ARG A 21 -10.72 -2.57 -9.96
C ARG A 21 -11.76 -2.13 -8.93
N GLY A 22 -11.82 -0.84 -8.56
CA GLY A 22 -12.78 -0.35 -7.58
C GLY A 22 -12.54 -0.84 -6.14
N LEU A 23 -11.31 -1.22 -5.78
CA LEU A 23 -10.97 -1.81 -4.48
C LEU A 23 -10.59 -0.78 -3.41
N LEU A 24 -10.56 0.51 -3.74
CA LEU A 24 -10.17 1.58 -2.81
C LEU A 24 -10.91 1.51 -1.47
N GLY A 25 -12.24 1.42 -1.52
CA GLY A 25 -13.08 1.35 -0.31
C GLY A 25 -12.81 0.09 0.50
N GLN A 26 -12.68 -1.06 -0.17
CA GLN A 26 -12.43 -2.34 0.49
C GLN A 26 -11.07 -2.37 1.21
N VAL A 27 -10.02 -1.87 0.56
CA VAL A 27 -8.68 -1.77 1.16
C VAL A 27 -8.67 -0.81 2.34
N THR A 28 -9.25 0.38 2.18
CA THR A 28 -9.32 1.41 3.23
C THR A 28 -10.09 0.88 4.44
N ALA A 29 -11.23 0.22 4.22
CA ALA A 29 -12.06 -0.33 5.28
C ALA A 29 -11.32 -1.36 6.16
N ARG A 30 -10.35 -2.12 5.62
CA ARG A 30 -9.56 -3.06 6.43
C ARG A 30 -8.79 -2.36 7.54
N PHE A 31 -8.23 -1.18 7.25
CA PHE A 31 -7.47 -0.41 8.23
C PHE A 31 -8.41 0.32 9.22
N GLU A 32 -9.52 0.88 8.74
CA GLU A 32 -10.54 1.51 9.61
C GLU A 32 -11.15 0.50 10.59
N GLN A 33 -11.54 -0.68 10.10
CA GLN A 33 -12.13 -1.75 10.92
C GLN A 33 -11.13 -2.33 11.93
N LYS A 34 -9.82 -2.26 11.64
CA LYS A 34 -8.78 -2.62 12.62
C LYS A 34 -8.71 -1.62 13.78
N GLY A 35 -9.24 -0.41 13.61
CA GLY A 35 -9.15 0.69 14.57
C GLY A 35 -7.98 1.63 14.31
N LEU A 36 -7.35 1.57 13.14
CA LEU A 36 -6.32 2.53 12.75
C LEU A 36 -6.96 3.85 12.32
N LYS A 37 -6.29 4.97 12.59
CA LYS A 37 -6.78 6.30 12.25
C LYS A 37 -6.20 6.76 10.92
N LEU A 38 -7.06 7.08 9.96
CA LEU A 38 -6.65 7.76 8.72
C LEU A 38 -6.36 9.23 9.04
N VAL A 39 -5.09 9.65 8.94
CA VAL A 39 -4.68 11.02 9.25
C VAL A 39 -4.41 11.88 8.02
N ALA A 40 -4.18 11.27 6.86
CA ALA A 40 -4.10 11.97 5.58
C ALA A 40 -4.47 11.02 4.44
N THR A 41 -5.09 11.55 3.39
CA THR A 41 -5.37 10.84 2.15
C THR A 41 -5.25 11.79 0.96
N LYS A 42 -4.66 11.31 -0.14
CA LYS A 42 -4.54 12.06 -1.39
C LYS A 42 -4.55 11.10 -2.57
N MET A 43 -5.40 11.36 -3.56
CA MET A 43 -5.29 10.74 -4.88
C MET A 43 -4.35 11.59 -5.75
N ALA A 44 -3.36 10.96 -6.38
CA ALA A 44 -2.41 11.67 -7.24
C ALA A 44 -1.86 10.78 -8.35
N TYR A 45 -1.57 11.40 -9.49
CA TYR A 45 -0.64 10.83 -10.46
C TYR A 45 0.78 11.00 -9.93
N LEU A 46 1.49 9.88 -9.77
CA LEU A 46 2.87 9.89 -9.30
C LEU A 46 3.80 10.22 -10.47
N LYS A 47 4.76 11.11 -10.23
CA LYS A 47 5.78 11.49 -11.22
C LYS A 47 6.97 10.54 -11.14
N GLN A 48 7.72 10.47 -12.24
CA GLN A 48 8.92 9.65 -12.36
C GLN A 48 9.92 9.90 -11.21
N GLU A 49 10.21 11.17 -10.94
CA GLU A 49 11.12 11.60 -9.86
C GLU A 49 10.69 11.04 -8.49
N THR A 50 9.42 11.23 -8.13
CA THR A 50 8.85 10.73 -6.87
C THR A 50 8.88 9.21 -6.78
N LEU A 51 8.61 8.50 -7.88
CA LEU A 51 8.68 7.04 -7.92
C LEU A 51 10.11 6.54 -7.76
N ARG A 52 11.08 7.21 -8.40
CA ARG A 52 12.49 6.84 -8.31
C ARG A 52 13.02 7.02 -6.89
N GLU A 53 12.62 8.11 -6.22
CA GLU A 53 12.92 8.33 -4.81
C GLU A 53 12.26 7.27 -3.92
N HIS A 54 10.96 7.01 -4.10
CA HIS A 54 10.22 6.02 -3.30
C HIS A 54 10.79 4.60 -3.46
N TYR A 55 11.18 4.24 -4.68
CA TYR A 55 11.73 2.94 -5.03
C TYR A 55 13.27 2.97 -5.15
N ALA A 56 13.98 3.89 -4.49
CA ALA A 56 15.43 4.03 -4.61
C ALA A 56 16.20 2.72 -4.38
N HIS A 57 15.72 1.87 -3.47
CA HIS A 57 16.28 0.55 -3.17
C HIS A 57 16.19 -0.48 -4.33
N ILE A 58 15.35 -0.24 -5.33
CA ILE A 58 15.20 -1.05 -6.55
C ILE A 58 15.36 -0.27 -7.85
N ALA A 59 15.61 1.04 -7.81
CA ALA A 59 15.60 1.92 -8.98
C ALA A 59 16.59 1.50 -10.09
N ASP A 60 17.68 0.86 -9.70
CA ASP A 60 18.72 0.38 -10.64
C ASP A 60 18.53 -1.09 -11.06
N LYS A 61 17.42 -1.73 -10.64
CA LYS A 61 17.12 -3.12 -11.02
C LYS A 61 16.50 -3.16 -12.42
N PRO A 62 16.76 -4.22 -13.21
CA PRO A 62 16.30 -4.31 -14.60
C PRO A 62 14.76 -4.31 -14.75
N PHE A 63 14.03 -4.67 -13.69
CA PHE A 63 12.56 -4.68 -13.69
C PHE A 63 11.94 -3.33 -13.28
N TYR A 64 12.71 -2.37 -12.77
CA TYR A 64 12.18 -1.10 -12.28
C TYR A 64 11.43 -0.28 -13.35
N PRO A 65 11.89 -0.18 -14.61
CA PRO A 65 11.15 0.55 -15.65
C PRO A 65 9.70 0.05 -15.84
N ALA A 66 9.45 -1.25 -15.63
CA ALA A 66 8.10 -1.80 -15.68
C ALA A 66 7.27 -1.39 -14.45
N VAL A 67 7.88 -1.36 -13.25
CA VAL A 67 7.23 -0.89 -12.01
C VAL A 67 6.87 0.59 -12.12
N GLU A 68 7.79 1.42 -12.61
CA GLU A 68 7.59 2.84 -12.83
C GLU A 68 6.44 3.09 -13.81
N LYS A 69 6.48 2.46 -14.99
CA LYS A 69 5.41 2.55 -16.00
C LYS A 69 4.05 2.11 -15.44
N PHE A 70 4.02 1.03 -14.66
CA PHE A 70 2.80 0.56 -14.01
C PHE A 70 2.25 1.58 -13.01
N MET A 71 3.09 2.10 -12.11
CA MET A 71 2.68 3.08 -11.10
C MET A 71 2.24 4.43 -11.69
N MET A 72 2.71 4.78 -12.89
CA MET A 72 2.29 5.97 -13.63
C MET A 72 1.03 5.77 -14.50
N SER A 73 0.56 4.53 -14.68
CA SER A 73 -0.52 4.22 -15.62
C SER A 73 -1.90 4.78 -15.24
N SER A 74 -2.12 5.06 -13.96
CA SER A 74 -3.36 5.58 -13.39
C SER A 74 -3.02 6.23 -12.04
N PRO A 75 -3.88 7.11 -11.48
CA PRO A 75 -3.60 7.67 -10.17
C PRO A 75 -3.52 6.57 -9.11
N ALA A 76 -2.72 6.82 -8.08
CA ALA A 76 -2.68 6.04 -6.87
C ALA A 76 -3.35 6.83 -5.73
N VAL A 77 -3.78 6.13 -4.69
CA VAL A 77 -4.24 6.77 -3.45
C VAL A 77 -3.20 6.57 -2.37
N ILE A 78 -2.64 7.68 -1.90
CA ILE A 78 -1.62 7.73 -0.88
C ILE A 78 -2.30 8.06 0.45
N GLN A 79 -2.11 7.20 1.45
CA GLN A 79 -2.72 7.30 2.77
C GLN A 79 -1.64 7.31 3.86
N CYS A 80 -1.91 8.04 4.93
CA CYS A 80 -1.14 7.99 6.17
C CYS A 80 -2.04 7.46 7.28
N TRP A 81 -1.63 6.35 7.89
CA TRP A 81 -2.34 5.68 8.97
C TRP A 81 -1.58 5.83 10.28
N GLU A 82 -2.30 6.14 11.34
CA GLU A 82 -1.78 6.33 12.70
C GLU A 82 -2.38 5.29 13.65
N GLY A 83 -1.56 4.74 14.55
CA GLY A 83 -2.01 3.80 15.57
C GLY A 83 -0.86 3.10 16.27
N LEU A 84 -1.19 2.27 17.27
CA LEU A 84 -0.22 1.46 18.00
C LEU A 84 0.38 0.38 17.08
N ASP A 85 1.71 0.35 16.95
CA ASP A 85 2.45 -0.63 16.13
C ASP A 85 1.88 -0.72 14.69
N VAL A 86 1.51 0.45 14.14
CA VAL A 86 0.79 0.56 12.87
C VAL A 86 1.64 0.06 11.70
N VAL A 87 2.97 0.21 11.75
CA VAL A 87 3.86 -0.25 10.68
C VAL A 87 3.78 -1.78 10.52
N ASN A 88 3.90 -2.51 11.63
CA ASN A 88 3.82 -3.98 11.62
C ASN A 88 2.39 -4.45 11.38
N THR A 89 1.40 -3.81 12.01
CA THR A 89 -0.01 -4.14 11.84
C THR A 89 -0.46 -4.01 10.37
N VAL A 90 -0.07 -2.92 9.70
CA VAL A 90 -0.39 -2.71 8.28
C VAL A 90 0.28 -3.78 7.41
N ARG A 91 1.53 -4.16 7.67
CA ARG A 91 2.22 -5.24 6.95
C ARG A 91 1.49 -6.58 7.09
N LEU A 92 1.02 -6.89 8.30
CA LEU A 92 0.27 -8.11 8.58
C LEU A 92 -1.06 -8.14 7.81
N ILE A 93 -1.85 -7.07 7.88
CA ILE A 93 -3.13 -6.95 7.15
C ILE A 93 -2.92 -7.01 5.62
N THR A 94 -1.80 -6.43 5.16
CA THR A 94 -1.47 -6.39 3.73
C THR A 94 -1.15 -7.78 3.17
N GLY A 95 -0.43 -8.60 3.93
CA GLY A 95 0.09 -9.89 3.47
C GLY A 95 1.39 -9.77 2.67
N ILE A 96 2.04 -10.91 2.43
CA ILE A 96 3.36 -10.95 1.78
C ILE A 96 3.31 -10.46 0.32
N THR A 97 4.46 -10.06 -0.23
CA THR A 97 4.57 -9.43 -1.55
C THR A 97 4.03 -10.31 -2.69
N LYS A 98 4.25 -11.62 -2.61
CA LYS A 98 3.78 -12.59 -3.61
C LYS A 98 2.34 -12.98 -3.31
N ALA A 99 1.42 -12.22 -3.86
CA ALA A 99 0.01 -12.24 -3.47
C ALA A 99 -0.65 -13.62 -3.47
N ARG A 100 -0.37 -14.46 -4.49
CA ARG A 100 -0.89 -15.83 -4.56
C ARG A 100 -0.41 -16.79 -3.45
N GLU A 101 0.62 -16.40 -2.70
CA GLU A 101 1.14 -17.12 -1.53
C GLU A 101 0.81 -16.39 -0.23
N ALA A 102 0.11 -15.25 -0.29
CA ALA A 102 -0.33 -14.52 0.89
C ALA A 102 -1.50 -15.24 1.56
N GLU A 103 -1.57 -15.13 2.88
CA GLU A 103 -2.60 -15.76 3.70
C GLU A 103 -3.99 -15.23 3.32
N ALA A 104 -4.97 -16.15 3.29
CA ALA A 104 -6.37 -15.78 3.13
C ALA A 104 -6.81 -14.85 4.27
N GLY A 105 -7.56 -13.81 3.93
CA GLY A 105 -7.92 -12.72 4.84
C GLY A 105 -6.98 -11.52 4.79
N SER A 106 -5.78 -11.64 4.22
CA SER A 106 -4.92 -10.48 3.92
C SER A 106 -5.38 -9.76 2.64
N ILE A 107 -5.07 -8.47 2.51
CA ILE A 107 -5.45 -7.68 1.32
C ILE A 107 -4.91 -8.34 0.04
N ARG A 108 -3.66 -8.79 0.04
CA ARG A 108 -3.05 -9.42 -1.14
C ARG A 108 -3.59 -10.82 -1.39
N GLY A 109 -3.81 -11.62 -0.34
CA GLY A 109 -4.38 -12.96 -0.47
C GLY A 109 -5.81 -12.95 -1.01
N ASP A 110 -6.61 -11.97 -0.59
CA ASP A 110 -8.01 -11.87 -1.00
C ASP A 110 -8.18 -11.20 -2.38
N PHE A 111 -7.29 -10.28 -2.74
CA PHE A 111 -7.51 -9.40 -3.88
C PHE A 111 -6.46 -9.46 -4.98
N ALA A 112 -5.39 -10.24 -4.89
CA ALA A 112 -4.34 -10.24 -5.93
C ALA A 112 -3.74 -11.62 -6.22
N MET A 113 -3.21 -11.76 -7.44
CA MET A 113 -2.51 -12.99 -7.89
C MET A 113 -1.06 -12.72 -8.31
N SER A 114 -0.76 -11.49 -8.71
CA SER A 114 0.55 -11.08 -9.24
C SER A 114 1.46 -10.55 -8.14
N VAL A 115 2.77 -10.52 -8.42
CA VAL A 115 3.76 -9.81 -7.61
C VAL A 115 3.77 -8.31 -7.94
N ALA A 116 3.59 -7.97 -9.22
CA ALA A 116 3.62 -6.57 -9.69
C ALA A 116 2.30 -5.85 -9.44
N CYS A 117 1.18 -6.50 -9.78
CA CYS A 117 -0.18 -6.00 -9.57
C CYS A 117 -0.75 -6.64 -8.31
N ASN A 118 -0.29 -6.16 -7.16
CA ASN A 118 -0.63 -6.70 -5.84
C ASN A 118 -1.40 -5.70 -4.96
N VAL A 119 -2.17 -4.79 -5.58
CA VAL A 119 -3.17 -3.90 -4.95
C VAL A 119 -2.60 -2.77 -4.07
N ILE A 120 -1.52 -3.02 -3.32
CA ILE A 120 -0.99 -2.15 -2.25
C ILE A 120 0.52 -2.33 -2.06
#